data_AF-A0A432MD20-F1
#
_entry.id   AF-A0A432MD20-F1
#
_cell.length_a   1.000
_cell.length_b   1.000
_cell.length_c   1.000
_cell.angle_alpha   90.00
_cell.angle_beta   90.00
_cell.angle_gamma   90.00
#
_symmetry.space_group_name_H-M   'P 1'
#
loop_
_entity.id
_entity.type
_entity.pdbx_description
1 polymer ?
#
loop_
_entity_poly.entity_id
_entity_poly.type
_entity_poly.pdbx_seq_one_letter_code
_entity_poly.pdbx_strand_id
1 'polypeptide(L)'
;MLTKMFFGGFVRLHILYHAVKEPIFGVEMMEELARHGYDVGPGTLYPILHQLEEAGYLTVHTEVVGGKQRKYYRATAEGAQALEEAKAKLRELVKEVVHDDTPTPSIRSKGRKPGREGR
;
A
#
# COMPACT_ATOMS: atom_id res chain seq x y z
N MET A 1 14.67 9.86 10.23
CA MET A 1 14.28 8.55 10.78
C MET A 1 13.59 7.78 9.68
N LEU A 2 14.12 6.62 9.31
CA LEU A 2 13.76 5.80 8.15
C LEU A 2 12.23 5.55 7.99
N THR A 3 11.51 5.43 9.10
CA THR A 3 10.05 5.24 9.13
C THR A 3 9.26 6.34 8.40
N LYS A 4 9.73 7.59 8.40
CA LYS A 4 9.09 8.68 7.64
C LYS A 4 9.15 8.48 6.13
N MET A 5 10.14 7.75 5.62
CA MET A 5 10.26 7.45 4.18
C MET A 5 9.22 6.41 3.73
N PHE A 6 8.79 5.52 4.63
CA PHE A 6 7.78 4.49 4.33
C PHE A 6 6.34 4.96 4.55
N PHE A 7 6.15 6.05 5.29
CA PHE A 7 4.84 6.57 5.68
C PHE A 7 3.83 6.62 4.53
N GLY A 8 4.21 7.26 3.41
CA GLY A 8 3.31 7.38 2.26
C GLY A 8 2.94 6.01 1.65
N GLY A 9 3.85 5.04 1.69
CA GLY A 9 3.56 3.67 1.22
C GLY A 9 2.57 2.96 2.14
N PHE A 10 2.77 3.07 3.45
CA PHE A 10 1.87 2.46 4.44
C PHE A 10 0.46 3.05 4.39
N VAL A 11 0.32 4.36 4.24
CA VAL A 11 -0.98 5.02 4.11
C VAL A 11 -1.71 4.53 2.85
N ARG A 12 -1.02 4.47 1.70
CA ARG A 12 -1.61 3.93 0.45
C ARG A 12 -2.07 2.49 0.59
N LEU A 13 -1.28 1.66 1.28
CA LEU A 13 -1.62 0.25 1.50
C LEU A 13 -2.88 0.10 2.38
N HIS A 14 -3.00 0.90 3.44
CA HIS A 14 -4.21 0.93 4.27
C HIS A 14 -5.42 1.38 3.46
N ILE A 15 -5.30 2.47 2.69
CA ILE A 15 -6.39 2.96 1.83
C ILE A 15 -6.88 1.86 0.89
N LEU A 16 -5.98 1.20 0.16
CA LEU A 16 -6.37 0.11 -0.74
C LEU A 16 -7.00 -1.07 0.01
N TYR A 17 -6.43 -1.44 1.16
CA TYR A 17 -6.98 -2.52 1.99
C TYR A 17 -8.42 -2.28 2.42
N HIS A 18 -8.75 -1.06 2.88
CA HIS A 18 -10.12 -0.71 3.26
C HIS A 18 -11.02 -0.55 2.03
N ALA A 19 -10.55 0.12 0.98
CA ALA A 19 -11.32 0.38 -0.24
C ALA A 19 -11.68 -0.88 -1.05
N VAL A 20 -10.94 -1.98 -0.88
CA VAL A 20 -11.31 -3.30 -1.45
C VAL A 20 -12.51 -3.90 -0.73
N LYS A 21 -12.63 -3.71 0.59
CA LYS A 21 -13.71 -4.28 1.41
C LYS A 21 -15.01 -3.52 1.23
N GLU A 22 -14.95 -2.20 1.34
CA GLU A 22 -16.11 -1.32 1.31
C GLU A 22 -15.75 0.08 0.80
N PRO A 23 -16.72 0.90 0.36
CA PRO A 23 -16.44 2.28 0.01
C PRO A 23 -15.95 3.06 1.23
N ILE A 24 -14.88 3.84 1.08
CA ILE A 24 -14.32 4.66 2.16
C ILE A 24 -14.72 6.12 2.01
N PHE A 25 -15.05 6.77 3.14
CA PHE A 25 -15.16 8.21 3.22
C PHE A 25 -13.90 8.81 3.83
N GLY A 26 -13.44 9.94 3.30
CA GLY A 26 -12.15 10.55 3.70
C GLY A 26 -12.04 10.81 5.20
N VAL A 27 -13.10 11.23 5.87
CA VAL A 27 -13.08 11.47 7.32
C VAL A 27 -12.89 10.17 8.11
N GLU A 28 -13.67 9.14 7.79
CA GLU A 28 -13.58 7.83 8.44
C GLU A 28 -12.20 7.19 8.22
N MET A 29 -11.63 7.37 7.03
CA MET A 29 -10.28 6.88 6.73
C MET A 29 -9.19 7.60 7.54
N MET A 30 -9.32 8.91 7.81
CA MET A 30 -8.40 9.61 8.72
C MET A 30 -8.50 9.08 10.15
N GLU A 31 -9.73 8.85 10.64
CA GLU A 31 -9.96 8.28 11.98
C GLU A 31 -9.34 6.88 12.11
N GLU A 32 -9.49 6.05 11.09
CA GLU A 32 -8.91 4.70 11.07
C GLU A 32 -7.37 4.74 11.03
N LEU A 33 -6.79 5.60 10.20
CA LEU A 33 -5.33 5.79 10.16
C LEU A 33 -4.78 6.29 11.50
N ALA A 34 -5.51 7.17 12.19
CA ALA A 34 -5.14 7.66 13.51
C ALA A 34 -5.11 6.53 14.56
N ARG A 35 -6.05 5.56 14.49
CA ARG A 35 -6.03 4.35 15.36
C ARG A 35 -4.78 3.49 15.14
N HIS A 36 -4.22 3.51 13.93
CA HIS A 36 -2.96 2.83 13.61
C HIS A 36 -1.70 3.65 13.93
N GLY A 37 -1.86 4.83 14.56
CA GLY A 37 -0.75 5.70 14.95
C GLY A 37 -0.21 6.60 13.83
N TYR A 38 -0.96 6.75 12.73
CA TYR A 38 -0.61 7.68 11.66
C TYR A 38 -1.27 9.05 11.88
N ASP A 39 -0.45 10.10 11.95
CA ASP A 39 -0.94 11.49 11.92
C ASP A 39 -1.17 11.92 10.47
N VAL A 40 -2.40 11.68 9.97
CA VAL A 40 -2.80 11.97 8.59
C VAL A 40 -3.94 12.98 8.60
N GLY A 41 -3.62 14.23 8.25
CA GLY A 41 -4.62 15.28 8.06
C GLY A 41 -5.20 15.32 6.63
N PRO A 42 -6.21 16.19 6.41
CA PRO A 42 -6.83 16.36 5.09
C PRO A 42 -5.83 16.73 3.99
N GLY A 43 -4.84 17.57 4.32
CA GLY A 43 -3.79 18.01 3.39
C GLY A 43 -2.82 16.90 2.97
N THR A 44 -2.92 15.71 3.56
CA THR A 44 -2.15 14.52 3.17
C THR A 44 -3.05 13.45 2.60
N LEU A 45 -4.21 13.19 3.21
CA LEU A 45 -5.10 12.13 2.76
C LEU A 45 -5.66 12.40 1.35
N TYR A 46 -6.23 13.58 1.11
CA TYR A 46 -6.91 13.86 -0.15
C TYR A 46 -5.95 13.87 -1.36
N PRO A 47 -4.72 14.41 -1.26
CA PRO A 47 -3.73 14.22 -2.31
C PRO A 47 -3.39 12.75 -2.58
N ILE A 48 -3.31 11.89 -1.55
CA ILE A 48 -3.05 10.46 -1.74
C ILE A 48 -4.24 9.77 -2.43
N LEU A 49 -5.47 10.05 -1.99
CA LEU A 49 -6.68 9.52 -2.62
C LEU A 49 -6.76 9.92 -4.08
N HIS A 50 -6.48 11.18 -4.40
CA HIS A 50 -6.47 11.69 -5.76
C HIS A 50 -5.41 11.00 -6.62
N GLN A 51 -4.19 10.81 -6.10
CA GLN A 51 -3.14 10.08 -6.83
C GLN A 51 -3.50 8.62 -7.10
N LEU A 52 -4.17 7.95 -6.15
CA LEU A 52 -4.63 6.58 -6.34
C LEU A 52 -5.78 6.49 -7.34
N GLU A 53 -6.65 7.49 -7.37
CA GLU A 53 -7.72 7.64 -8.37
C GLU A 53 -7.13 7.88 -9.77
N GLU A 54 -6.21 8.84 -9.93
CA GLU A 54 -5.53 9.13 -11.20
C GLU A 54 -4.73 7.93 -11.72
N ALA A 55 -4.14 7.16 -10.81
CA ALA A 55 -3.44 5.91 -11.16
C ALA A 55 -4.37 4.74 -11.50
N GLY A 56 -5.69 4.93 -11.41
CA GLY A 56 -6.70 3.91 -11.73
C GLY A 56 -6.87 2.84 -10.65
N TYR A 57 -6.32 3.03 -9.44
CA TYR A 57 -6.47 2.08 -8.33
C TYR A 57 -7.75 2.31 -7.52
N LEU A 58 -8.30 3.52 -7.56
CA LEU A 58 -9.57 3.87 -6.94
C LEU A 58 -10.53 4.45 -7.97
N THR A 59 -11.83 4.25 -7.75
CA THR A 59 -12.89 5.07 -8.32
C THR A 59 -13.50 5.93 -7.22
N VAL A 60 -14.03 7.10 -7.60
CA VAL A 60 -14.78 7.97 -6.69
C VAL A 60 -16.23 8.10 -7.17
N HIS A 61 -17.16 8.09 -6.22
CA HIS A 61 -18.54 8.54 -6.45
C HIS A 61 -18.89 9.62 -5.44
N THR A 62 -19.75 10.55 -5.86
CA THR A 62 -20.20 11.65 -5.00
C THR A 62 -21.67 11.47 -4.69
N GLU A 63 -22.01 11.53 -3.41
CA GLU A 63 -23.39 11.44 -2.92
C GLU A 63 -23.75 12.67 -2.07
N VAL A 64 -25.01 13.06 -2.09
CA VAL A 64 -25.51 14.14 -1.23
C VAL A 64 -26.17 13.53 -0.01
N VAL A 65 -25.53 13.67 1.15
CA VAL A 65 -26.03 13.16 2.43
C VAL A 65 -26.28 14.33 3.37
N GLY A 66 -27.55 14.57 3.73
CA GLY A 66 -27.93 15.69 4.58
C GLY A 66 -27.57 17.06 3.98
N GLY A 67 -27.71 17.21 2.66
CA GLY A 67 -27.41 18.46 1.94
C GLY A 67 -25.91 18.73 1.71
N LYS A 68 -25.02 17.81 2.13
CA LYS A 68 -23.58 17.92 1.92
C LYS A 68 -23.10 16.87 0.92
N GLN A 69 -22.25 17.29 -0.03
CA GLN A 69 -21.57 16.37 -0.92
C GLN A 69 -20.51 15.57 -0.17
N ARG A 70 -20.55 14.25 -0.30
CA ARG A 70 -19.58 13.29 0.25
C ARG A 70 -18.97 12.51 -0.90
N LYS A 71 -17.63 12.42 -0.91
CA LYS A 71 -16.87 11.60 -1.86
C LYS A 71 -16.56 10.26 -1.22
N TYR A 72 -17.00 9.19 -1.87
CA TYR A 72 -16.75 7.83 -1.46
C TYR A 72 -15.82 7.17 -2.47
N TYR A 73 -14.77 6.52 -1.97
CA TYR A 73 -13.75 5.88 -2.79
C TYR A 73 -13.85 4.37 -2.70
N ARG A 74 -13.73 3.66 -3.83
CA ARG A 74 -13.73 2.20 -3.89
C ARG A 74 -12.54 1.72 -4.70
N ALA A 75 -11.94 0.59 -4.32
CA ALA A 75 -10.89 -0.01 -5.15
C ALA A 75 -11.44 -0.52 -6.48
N THR A 76 -10.68 -0.31 -7.54
CA THR A 76 -10.89 -0.95 -8.85
C THR A 76 -10.38 -2.39 -8.85
N ALA A 77 -10.55 -3.10 -9.96
CA ALA A 77 -9.92 -4.41 -10.15
C ALA A 77 -8.38 -4.30 -10.11
N GLU A 78 -7.84 -3.25 -10.73
CA GLU A 78 -6.41 -2.92 -10.74
C GLU A 78 -5.91 -2.58 -9.33
N GLY A 79 -6.69 -1.83 -8.55
CA GLY A 79 -6.37 -1.52 -7.16
C GLY A 79 -6.36 -2.75 -6.26
N ALA A 80 -7.31 -3.67 -6.46
CA ALA A 80 -7.35 -4.94 -5.76
C ALA A 80 -6.14 -5.84 -6.12
N GLN A 81 -5.76 -5.90 -7.40
CA GLN A 81 -4.56 -6.61 -7.84
C GLN A 81 -3.29 -6.00 -7.22
N ALA A 82 -3.15 -4.68 -7.24
CA ALA A 82 -2.02 -3.98 -6.65
C ALA A 82 -1.88 -4.27 -5.14
N LEU A 83 -3.00 -4.39 -4.42
CA LEU A 83 -3.02 -4.79 -3.02
C LEU A 83 -2.47 -6.22 -2.83
N GLU A 84 -2.86 -7.18 -3.68
CA GLU A 84 -2.36 -8.56 -3.57
C GLU A 84 -0.86 -8.67 -3.87
N GLU A 85 -0.37 -7.92 -4.86
CA GLU A 85 1.06 -7.82 -5.15
C GLU A 85 1.84 -7.22 -3.97
N ALA A 86 1.30 -6.17 -3.35
CA ALA A 86 1.90 -5.56 -2.16
C ALA A 86 1.91 -6.53 -0.97
N LYS A 87 0.84 -7.29 -0.75
CA LYS A 87 0.78 -8.33 0.28
C LYS A 87 1.83 -9.42 0.07
N ALA A 88 2.09 -9.82 -1.18
CA ALA A 88 3.12 -10.81 -1.48
C ALA A 88 4.52 -10.32 -1.05
N LYS A 89 4.87 -9.08 -1.42
CA LYS A 89 6.14 -8.44 -1.01
C LYS A 89 6.22 -8.25 0.50
N LEU A 90 5.11 -7.88 1.14
CA LEU A 90 5.06 -7.69 2.60
C LEU A 90 5.28 -9.03 3.34
N ARG A 91 4.72 -10.14 2.85
CA ARG A 91 4.95 -11.47 3.43
C ARG A 91 6.42 -11.87 3.37
N GLU A 92 7.07 -11.64 2.24
CA GLU A 92 8.51 -11.88 2.07
C GLU A 92 9.32 -11.01 3.05
N LEU A 93 9.01 -9.71 3.13
CA LEU A 93 9.70 -8.79 4.03
C LEU A 93 9.53 -9.15 5.50
N VAL A 94 8.31 -9.52 5.93
CA VAL A 94 8.02 -9.96 7.31
C VAL A 94 8.79 -11.23 7.63
N LYS A 95 8.81 -12.19 6.70
CA LYS A 95 9.59 -13.42 6.86
C LYS A 95 11.07 -13.12 7.15
N GLU A 96 11.69 -12.23 6.36
CA GLU A 96 13.12 -11.94 6.49
C GLU A 96 13.46 -11.02 7.67
N VAL A 97 12.70 -9.94 7.87
CA VAL A 97 13.07 -8.85 8.79
C VAL A 97 12.44 -8.98 10.17
N VAL A 98 11.31 -9.69 10.28
CA VAL A 98 10.61 -9.88 11.57
C VAL A 98 10.87 -11.26 12.16
N HIS A 99 11.01 -12.29 11.32
CA HIS A 99 11.22 -13.66 11.77
C HIS A 99 12.69 -14.13 11.65
N ASP A 100 13.59 -13.31 11.11
CA ASP A 100 15.00 -13.64 10.85
C ASP A 100 15.19 -14.93 10.02
N ASP A 101 14.18 -15.30 9.22
CA ASP A 101 14.27 -16.46 8.34
C ASP A 101 15.33 -16.21 7.25
N THR A 102 16.10 -17.26 6.92
CA THR A 102 17.13 -17.16 5.87
C THR A 102 16.51 -16.68 4.56
N PRO A 103 17.07 -15.62 3.92
CA PRO A 103 16.57 -15.12 2.65
C PRO A 103 16.51 -16.23 1.61
N THR A 104 15.45 -16.25 0.80
CA THR A 104 15.44 -17.10 -0.40
C THR A 104 16.66 -16.71 -1.24
N PRO A 105 17.56 -17.64 -1.61
CA PRO A 105 18.88 -17.28 -2.14
C PRO A 105 18.77 -16.59 -3.51
N SER A 106 18.68 -15.26 -3.51
CA SER A 106 18.48 -14.44 -4.71
C SER A 106 19.72 -13.61 -5.07
N ILE A 107 20.53 -13.20 -4.08
CA ILE A 107 21.68 -12.31 -4.35
C ILE A 107 23.00 -13.06 -4.61
N ARG A 108 23.19 -14.26 -4.04
CA ARG A 108 24.49 -14.99 -4.12
C ARG A 108 24.66 -15.95 -5.31
N SER A 109 23.61 -16.26 -6.08
CA SER A 109 23.68 -17.33 -7.10
C SER A 109 24.14 -16.89 -8.49
N LYS A 110 24.25 -15.58 -8.79
CA LYS A 110 24.65 -15.10 -10.14
C LYS A 110 26.17 -14.90 -10.34
N GLY A 111 27.01 -15.23 -9.36
CA GLY A 111 28.44 -14.83 -9.38
C GLY A 111 29.50 -15.92 -9.63
N ARG A 112 29.19 -17.22 -9.54
CA ARG A 112 30.22 -18.26 -9.67
C ARG A 112 30.16 -18.93 -11.04
N LYS A 113 30.83 -18.35 -12.05
CA LYS A 113 31.28 -19.17 -13.19
C LYS A 113 32.23 -20.23 -12.62
N PRO A 114 32.04 -21.54 -12.90
CA PRO A 114 33.05 -22.52 -12.60
C PRO A 114 34.30 -22.15 -13.40
N GLY A 115 35.44 -22.04 -12.71
CA GLY A 115 36.73 -21.88 -13.36
C GLY A 115 36.91 -22.99 -14.39
N ARG A 116 37.34 -22.61 -15.60
CA ARG A 116 37.85 -23.58 -16.57
C ARG A 116 39.11 -24.19 -15.97
N GLU A 117 38.99 -25.39 -15.43
CA GLU A 117 40.11 -26.29 -15.23
C GLU A 117 40.63 -26.75 -16.60
N GLY A 118 41.94 -26.57 -16.77
CA GLY A 118 42.86 -27.37 -17.57
C GLY A 118 42.45 -27.85 -18.96
N ARG A 119 43.12 -27.30 -19.97
CA ARG A 119 43.91 -28.09 -20.93
C ARG A 119 45.02 -27.23 -21.51
#